data_AF-A0A1H0QR49-F1
#
_entry.id   AF-A0A1H0QR49-F1
#
_cell.length_a   1.000
_cell.length_b   1.000
_cell.length_c   1.000
_cell.angle_alpha   90.00
_cell.angle_beta   90.00
_cell.angle_gamma   90.00
#
_symmetry.space_group_name_H-M   'P 1'
#
loop_
_entity.id
_entity.type
_entity.pdbx_description
1 polymer ?
#
loop_
_entity_poly.entity_id
_entity_poly.type
_entity_poly.pdbx_seq_one_letter_code
_entity_poly.pdbx_strand_id
1 'polypeptide(L)'
;MIFILDRLEIVQGWTGAQDIEKMKAGLEETLKREISQLITKAQQSRKDLFLFGRDIRTRHPRKWKQLKGDWADTYPSLVINVNVHVKIVNSGMLTRNVLN
;
A
#
# COMPACT_ATOMS: atom_id res chain seq x y z
N MET A 1 36.78 -38.38 -7.44
CA MET A 1 36.37 -37.19 -8.21
C MET A 1 34.90 -37.33 -8.54
N ILE A 2 34.04 -36.79 -7.68
CA ILE A 2 32.59 -36.60 -7.88
C ILE A 2 32.29 -35.24 -7.27
N PHE A 3 31.68 -34.36 -8.08
CA PHE A 3 31.27 -33.01 -7.73
C PHE A 3 30.03 -33.07 -6.83
N ILE A 4 30.05 -32.37 -5.69
CA ILE A 4 28.83 -31.95 -5.00
C ILE A 4 28.66 -30.46 -5.24
N LEU A 5 27.85 -30.14 -6.25
CA LEU A 5 27.18 -28.87 -6.41
C LEU A 5 25.83 -29.03 -5.72
N ASP A 6 25.70 -28.54 -4.50
CA ASP A 6 24.41 -28.02 -4.06
C ASP A 6 24.65 -26.83 -3.13
N ARG A 7 24.47 -25.64 -3.70
CA ARG A 7 24.03 -24.42 -3.01
C ARG A 7 24.86 -23.94 -1.81
N LEU A 8 25.91 -23.18 -2.12
CA LEU A 8 26.42 -22.12 -1.24
C LEU A 8 25.75 -20.80 -1.63
N GLU A 9 24.46 -20.64 -1.33
CA GLU A 9 23.93 -19.29 -1.08
C GLU A 9 24.06 -19.03 0.41
N ILE A 10 25.25 -18.62 0.83
CA ILE A 10 25.34 -17.87 2.06
C ILE A 10 24.82 -16.47 1.75
N VAL A 11 23.50 -16.27 1.78
CA VAL A 11 22.96 -14.94 2.06
C VAL A 11 23.30 -14.70 3.52
N GLN A 12 24.51 -14.23 3.76
CA GLN A 12 25.02 -13.87 5.08
C GLN A 12 23.95 -13.02 5.76
N GLY A 13 23.42 -13.54 6.86
CA GLY A 13 22.28 -12.98 7.55
C GLY A 13 22.59 -11.60 8.13
N TRP A 14 22.32 -10.56 7.33
CA TRP A 14 22.16 -9.16 7.73
C TRP A 14 21.29 -8.51 6.66
N THR A 15 19.99 -8.30 6.88
CA THR A 15 19.31 -7.24 6.11
C THR A 15 19.80 -5.92 6.71
N GLY A 16 20.66 -5.22 5.97
CA GLY A 16 21.11 -3.90 6.37
C GLY A 16 19.93 -2.93 6.39
N ALA A 17 20.11 -1.75 6.99
CA ALA A 17 19.10 -0.68 6.92
C ALA A 17 18.66 -0.40 5.46
N GLN A 18 19.59 -0.55 4.51
CA GLN A 18 19.32 -0.41 3.08
C GLN A 18 18.34 -1.46 2.53
N ASP A 19 18.39 -2.70 3.00
CA ASP A 19 17.48 -3.76 2.53
C ASP A 19 16.07 -3.55 3.08
N ILE A 20 15.95 -3.10 4.34
CA ILE A 20 14.67 -2.70 4.94
C ILE A 20 14.04 -1.54 4.16
N GLU A 21 14.83 -0.52 3.79
CA GLU A 21 14.31 0.59 2.98
C GLU A 21 13.90 0.14 1.57
N LYS A 22 14.65 -0.75 0.92
CA LYS A 22 14.23 -1.35 -0.36
C LYS A 22 12.93 -2.13 -0.22
N MET A 23 12.77 -2.91 0.85
CA MET A 23 11.53 -3.64 1.13
C MET A 23 10.35 -2.69 1.36
N LYS A 24 10.54 -1.62 2.14
CA LYS A 24 9.51 -0.59 2.33
C LYS A 24 9.09 0.03 1.00
N ALA A 25 10.05 0.50 0.19
CA ALA A 25 9.76 1.13 -1.09
C ALA A 25 9.00 0.17 -2.04
N GLY A 26 9.42 -1.09 -2.12
CA GLY A 26 8.73 -2.10 -2.95
C GLY A 26 7.31 -2.40 -2.48
N LEU A 27 7.09 -2.46 -1.15
CA LEU A 27 5.75 -2.62 -0.56
C LEU A 27 4.88 -1.39 -0.80
N GLU A 28 5.40 -0.18 -0.60
CA GLU A 28 4.70 1.08 -0.87
C GLU A 28 4.25 1.17 -2.32
N GLU A 29 5.14 0.86 -3.26
CA GLU A 29 4.83 0.86 -4.69
C GLU A 29 3.76 -0.18 -5.05
N THR A 30 3.90 -1.41 -4.52
CA THR A 30 2.96 -2.50 -4.80
C THR A 30 1.57 -2.18 -4.26
N LEU A 31 1.47 -1.75 -3.00
CA LEU A 31 0.21 -1.37 -2.39
C LEU A 31 -0.41 -0.15 -3.09
N LYS A 32 0.40 0.86 -3.44
CA LYS A 32 -0.09 2.02 -4.19
C LYS A 32 -0.71 1.60 -5.51
N ARG A 33 -0.06 0.70 -6.26
CA ARG A 33 -0.56 0.18 -7.53
C ARG A 33 -1.87 -0.59 -7.35
N GLU A 34 -1.91 -1.53 -6.41
CA GLU A 34 -3.08 -2.38 -6.16
C GLU A 34 -4.30 -1.57 -5.68
N ILE A 35 -4.09 -0.67 -4.71
CA ILE A 35 -5.15 0.22 -4.20
C ILE A 35 -5.65 1.13 -5.31
N SER A 36 -4.75 1.71 -6.12
CA SER A 36 -5.15 2.55 -7.26
C SER A 36 -6.00 1.76 -8.27
N GLN A 37 -5.60 0.52 -8.61
CA GLN A 37 -6.37 -0.35 -9.50
C GLN A 37 -7.75 -0.69 -8.93
N LEU A 38 -7.84 -0.96 -7.63
CA LEU A 38 -9.11 -1.23 -6.96
C LEU A 38 -10.03 -0.01 -7.00
N ILE A 39 -9.50 1.19 -6.74
CA ILE A 39 -10.23 2.45 -6.86
C ILE A 39 -10.72 2.65 -8.30
N THR A 40 -9.87 2.45 -9.30
CA THR A 40 -10.26 2.55 -10.71
C THR A 40 -11.41 1.60 -11.05
N LYS A 41 -11.34 0.33 -10.63
CA LYS A 41 -12.44 -0.64 -10.84
C LYS A 41 -13.72 -0.22 -10.11
N ALA A 42 -13.60 0.33 -8.91
CA ALA A 42 -14.73 0.85 -8.15
C ALA A 42 -15.39 2.05 -8.86
N GLN A 43 -14.59 2.98 -9.40
CA GLN A 43 -15.06 4.12 -10.20
C GLN A 43 -15.72 3.69 -11.51
N GLN A 44 -15.13 2.73 -12.24
CA GLN A 44 -15.70 2.16 -13.47
C GLN A 44 -17.06 1.49 -13.22
N SER A 45 -17.20 0.81 -12.09
CA SER A 45 -18.48 0.20 -11.66
C SER A 45 -19.42 1.20 -10.97
N ARG A 46 -19.03 2.47 -10.84
CA ARG A 46 -19.77 3.54 -10.16
C ARG A 46 -20.14 3.22 -8.70
N LYS A 47 -19.34 2.37 -8.04
CA LYS A 47 -19.54 1.96 -6.64
C LYS A 47 -18.53 2.65 -5.72
N ASP A 48 -19.02 3.49 -4.82
CA ASP A 48 -18.22 4.15 -3.78
C ASP A 48 -17.92 3.19 -2.62
N LEU A 49 -17.07 2.19 -2.86
CA LEU A 49 -16.69 1.17 -1.88
C LEU A 49 -15.90 1.73 -0.69
N PHE A 50 -15.21 2.85 -0.90
CA PHE A 50 -14.36 3.49 0.11
C PHE A 50 -15.09 4.58 0.89
N LEU A 51 -16.38 4.80 0.60
CA LEU A 51 -17.25 5.76 1.30
C LEU A 51 -16.76 7.23 1.20
N PHE A 52 -16.17 7.64 0.08
CA PHE A 52 -15.75 9.03 -0.13
C PHE A 52 -16.90 10.02 0.03
N GLY A 53 -18.11 9.64 -0.36
CA GLY A 53 -19.31 10.47 -0.17
C GLY A 53 -19.62 10.71 1.31
N ARG A 54 -19.38 9.71 2.18
CA ARG A 54 -19.51 9.87 3.64
C ARG A 54 -18.52 10.88 4.18
N ASP A 55 -17.29 10.85 3.69
CA ASP A 55 -16.24 11.77 4.10
C ASP A 55 -16.53 13.20 3.67
N ILE A 56 -16.96 13.41 2.43
CA ILE A 56 -17.38 14.73 1.93
C ILE A 56 -18.60 15.22 2.70
N ARG A 57 -19.58 14.36 2.99
CA ARG A 57 -20.74 14.72 3.81
C ARG A 57 -20.35 15.20 5.20
N THR A 58 -19.37 14.55 5.82
CA THR A 58 -18.95 14.84 7.19
C THR A 58 -18.07 16.10 7.24
N ARG A 59 -17.10 16.22 6.33
CA ARG A 59 -16.12 17.32 6.33
C ARG A 59 -16.59 18.57 5.58
N HIS A 60 -17.45 18.40 4.57
CA HIS A 60 -17.92 19.45 3.67
C HIS A 60 -19.44 19.37 3.41
N PRO A 61 -20.28 19.50 4.46
CA PRO A 61 -21.73 19.27 4.35
C PRO A 61 -22.43 20.18 3.34
N ARG A 62 -21.96 21.42 3.13
CA ARG A 62 -22.49 22.34 2.11
C ARG A 62 -22.23 21.83 0.69
N LYS A 63 -21.01 21.34 0.43
CA LYS A 63 -20.64 20.73 -0.86
C LYS A 63 -21.41 19.43 -1.09
N TRP A 64 -21.57 18.61 -0.05
CA TRP A 64 -22.38 17.40 -0.13
C TRP A 64 -23.84 17.68 -0.51
N LYS A 65 -24.46 18.74 0.03
CA LYS A 65 -25.83 19.12 -0.36
C LYS A 65 -25.99 19.36 -1.86
N GLN A 66 -24.94 19.86 -2.52
CA GLN A 66 -24.92 20.09 -3.97
C GLN A 66 -24.65 18.80 -4.76
N LEU A 67 -23.78 17.92 -4.26
CA LEU A 67 -23.33 16.73 -4.98
C LEU A 67 -24.19 15.49 -4.77
N LYS A 68 -24.95 15.39 -3.67
CA LYS A 68 -25.61 14.14 -3.26
C LYS A 68 -26.62 13.60 -4.26
N GLY A 69 -27.25 14.47 -5.07
CA GLY A 69 -28.23 14.09 -6.07
C GLY A 69 -27.59 13.33 -7.22
N ASP A 70 -26.41 13.79 -7.65
CA ASP A 70 -25.69 13.27 -8.82
C ASP A 70 -24.41 12.52 -8.39
N TRP A 71 -24.40 11.96 -7.17
CA TRP A 71 -23.19 11.34 -6.62
C TRP A 71 -22.71 10.16 -7.47
N ALA A 72 -23.63 9.38 -8.03
CA ALA A 72 -23.32 8.25 -8.90
C ALA A 72 -22.63 8.65 -10.22
N ASP A 73 -22.81 9.91 -10.66
CA ASP A 73 -22.16 10.50 -11.83
C ASP A 73 -20.89 11.28 -11.47
N THR A 74 -20.85 11.86 -10.27
CA THR A 74 -19.71 12.62 -9.78
C THR A 74 -18.57 11.71 -9.31
N TYR A 75 -18.88 10.63 -8.59
CA TYR A 75 -17.87 9.75 -7.99
C TYR A 75 -16.84 9.20 -9.01
N PRO A 76 -17.25 8.72 -10.21
CA PRO A 76 -16.31 8.21 -11.21
C PRO A 76 -15.30 9.24 -11.72
N SER A 77 -15.60 10.55 -11.63
CA SER A 77 -14.72 11.63 -12.11
C SER A 77 -13.77 12.18 -11.05
N LEU A 78 -13.84 11.69 -9.80
CA LEU A 78 -12.95 12.13 -8.74
C LEU A 78 -11.49 11.76 -9.05
N VAL A 79 -10.62 12.76 -8.97
CA VAL A 79 -9.17 12.54 -8.96
C VAL A 79 -8.77 12.07 -7.57
N ILE A 80 -8.42 10.79 -7.45
CA ILE A 80 -8.04 10.16 -6.18
C ILE A 80 -6.53 9.87 -6.21
N ASN A 81 -5.80 10.55 -5.33
CA ASN A 81 -4.37 10.34 -5.17
C ASN A 81 -4.10 9.35 -4.03
N VAL A 82 -3.47 8.23 -4.35
CA VAL A 82 -3.08 7.21 -3.36
C VAL A 82 -1.65 7.46 -2.89
N ASN A 83 -1.50 7.69 -1.60
CA ASN A 83 -0.21 7.77 -0.91
C ASN A 83 -0.15 6.62 0.11
N VAL A 84 0.88 5.79 0.02
CA VAL A 84 1.12 4.69 0.94
C VAL A 84 2.42 4.96 1.66
N HIS A 85 2.41 4.75 2.98
CA HIS A 85 3.61 4.79 3.80
C HIS A 85 3.71 3.48 4.59
N VAL A 86 4.84 2.77 4.45
CA VAL A 86 5.06 1.47 5.09
C VAL A 86 6.06 1.61 6.22
N LYS A 87 5.65 1.17 7.41
CA LYS A 87 6.53 0.99 8.56
C LYS A 87 6.71 -0.49 8.85
N ILE A 88 7.95 -0.98 8.68
CA ILE A 88 8.33 -2.34 9.12
C ILE A 88 8.64 -2.26 10.62
N VAL A 89 7.83 -2.94 11.43
CA VAL A 89 7.94 -2.92 12.90
C VAL A 89 8.92 -3.99 13.41
N ASN A 90 8.97 -5.15 12.75
CA ASN A 90 9.93 -6.21 13.00
C ASN A 90 10.08 -7.03 11.72
N SER A 91 11.30 -7.49 11.41
CA SER A 91 11.56 -8.44 10.32
C SER A 91 11.43 -9.91 10.74
N GLY A 92 11.22 -10.17 12.04
CA GLY A 92 11.19 -11.52 12.60
C GLY A 92 12.55 -12.21 12.65
N MET A 93 13.63 -11.52 12.26
CA MET A 93 14.99 -12.02 12.42
C MET A 93 15.41 -11.88 13.88
N LEU A 94 15.85 -13.00 14.48
CA LEU A 94 16.54 -12.98 15.76
C LEU A 94 17.86 -12.23 15.57
N THR A 95 17.92 -10.95 15.94
CA THR A 95 19.21 -10.31 16.19
C THR A 95 19.83 -11.07 17.37
N ARG A 96 20.90 -11.81 17.12
CA ARG A 96 21.71 -12.37 18.20
C ARG A 96 22.23 -11.16 18.98
N ASN A 97 21.64 -10.88 20.13
CA ASN A 97 22.29 -10.09 21.16
C ASN A 97 23.56 -10.87 21.54
N VAL A 98 24.69 -10.49 20.95
CA VAL A 98 25.98 -10.82 21.55
C VAL A 98 26.05 -9.89 22.75
N LEU A 99 25.75 -10.47 23.91
CA LEU A 99 25.72 -9.82 25.21
C LEU A 99 27.05 -9.09 25.46
N ASN A 100 26.97 -7.95 26.18
CA ASN A 100 28.08 -7.18 26.73
C ASN A 100 29.09 -8.05 27.48
#